data_AF-A0A6A4KL67-F1
#
_entry.id   AF-A0A6A4KL67-F1
#
_cell.length_a   1.000
_cell.length_b   1.000
_cell.length_c   1.000
_cell.angle_alpha   90.00
_cell.angle_beta   90.00
_cell.angle_gamma   90.00
#
_symmetry.space_group_name_H-M   'P 1'
#
loop_
_entity.id
_entity.type
_entity.pdbx_description
1 polymer ?
#
loop_
_entity_poly.entity_id
_entity_poly.type
_entity_poly.pdbx_seq_one_letter_code
_entity_poly.pdbx_strand_id
1 'polypeptide(L)'
;MLKARNRDGDTPLHLAARYGDPRRVVSLLTAADERLDYRPNKAGETPLYLVVHRGSDAAVVSEILKNCKSPAYGGPGGRTAMHAAVIDSSKGP
;
A
#
# COMPACT_ATOMS: atom_id res chain seq x y z
N MET A 1 -12.82 10.59 8.12
CA MET A 1 -11.42 11.05 8.28
C MET A 1 -10.39 10.14 7.61
N LEU A 2 -10.60 8.82 7.50
CA LEU A 2 -9.60 7.87 6.96
C LEU A 2 -9.29 7.96 5.45
N LYS A 3 -10.05 8.78 4.71
CA LYS A 3 -9.81 9.06 3.28
C LYS A 3 -9.15 10.42 3.02
N ALA A 4 -8.88 11.18 4.08
CA ALA A 4 -8.21 12.47 3.93
C ALA A 4 -6.81 12.27 3.35
N ARG A 5 -6.37 13.21 2.51
CA ARG A 5 -5.07 13.17 1.86
C ARG A 5 -4.23 14.33 2.37
N ASN A 6 -2.96 14.07 2.69
CA ASN A 6 -2.02 15.12 3.03
C ASN A 6 -1.55 15.89 1.77
N ARG A 7 -0.56 16.78 1.93
CA ARG A 7 0.01 17.56 0.81
C ARG A 7 0.63 16.71 -0.29
N ASP A 8 1.09 15.51 0.04
CA ASP A 8 1.71 14.54 -0.90
C ASP A 8 0.66 13.60 -1.53
N GLY A 9 -0.61 13.77 -1.16
CA GLY A 9 -1.67 12.88 -1.59
C GLY A 9 -1.67 11.55 -0.83
N ASP A 10 -0.89 11.40 0.23
CA ASP A 10 -0.89 10.20 1.07
C ASP A 10 -2.15 10.18 1.94
N THR A 11 -2.81 9.03 1.94
CA THR A 11 -3.87 8.70 2.91
C THR A 11 -3.24 8.08 4.16
N PRO A 12 -3.97 7.96 5.29
CA PRO A 12 -3.50 7.19 6.44
C PRO A 12 -3.01 5.79 6.08
N LEU A 13 -3.62 5.15 5.07
CA LEU A 13 -3.21 3.84 4.60
C LEU A 13 -1.86 3.87 3.85
N HIS A 14 -1.55 4.93 3.09
CA HIS A 14 -0.22 5.11 2.51
C HIS A 14 0.85 5.24 3.60
N LEU A 15 0.57 6.05 4.62
CA LEU A 15 1.50 6.27 5.73
C LEU A 15 1.70 4.98 6.53
N ALA A 16 0.64 4.22 6.79
CA ALA A 16 0.69 2.91 7.45
C ALA A 16 1.48 1.87 6.65
N ALA A 17 1.30 1.85 5.33
CA ALA A 17 2.07 0.99 4.43
C ALA A 17 3.55 1.39 4.35
N ARG A 18 3.86 2.66 4.59
CA ARG A 18 5.21 3.22 4.45
C ARG A 18 6.02 3.16 5.76
N TYR A 19 5.41 3.32 6.92
CA TYR A 19 6.13 3.56 8.17
C TYR A 19 5.63 2.71 9.33
N GLY A 20 6.51 2.44 10.31
CA GLY A 20 6.16 1.82 11.58
C GLY A 20 5.92 0.31 11.48
N ASP A 21 4.77 -0.15 11.99
CA ASP A 21 4.30 -1.53 11.96
C ASP A 21 3.09 -1.62 11.00
N PRO A 22 3.33 -1.92 9.70
CA PRO A 22 2.28 -1.99 8.70
C PRO A 22 1.23 -3.03 9.06
N ARG A 23 1.62 -4.13 9.70
CA ARG A 23 0.70 -5.23 10.03
C ARG A 23 -0.37 -4.77 11.00
N ARG A 24 0.02 -4.14 12.11
CA ARG A 24 -0.96 -3.69 13.10
C ARG A 24 -1.81 -2.53 12.60
N VAL A 25 -1.19 -1.55 11.94
CA VAL A 25 -1.90 -0.33 11.54
C VAL A 25 -2.80 -0.56 10.33
N VAL A 26 -2.36 -1.35 9.34
CA VAL A 26 -3.22 -1.69 8.19
C VAL A 26 -4.44 -2.48 8.66
N SER A 27 -4.28 -3.50 9.51
CA SER A 27 -5.43 -4.27 10.00
C SER A 27 -6.45 -3.43 10.77
N LEU A 28 -5.99 -2.46 11.57
CA LEU A 28 -6.89 -1.54 12.28
C LEU A 28 -7.64 -0.63 11.30
N LEU A 29 -6.97 -0.12 10.27
CA LEU A 29 -7.58 0.78 9.30
C LEU A 29 -8.60 0.06 8.41
N THR A 30 -8.28 -1.15 7.93
CA THR A 30 -9.17 -1.97 7.10
C THR A 30 -10.39 -2.44 7.88
N ALA A 31 -10.24 -2.78 9.16
CA ALA A 31 -11.36 -3.12 10.03
C ALA A 31 -12.25 -1.91 10.38
N ALA A 32 -11.68 -0.70 10.42
CA ALA A 32 -12.42 0.51 10.79
C ALA A 32 -13.28 1.08 9.65
N ASP A 33 -12.86 0.94 8.39
CA ASP A 33 -13.59 1.45 7.23
C ASP A 33 -13.29 0.59 5.99
N GLU A 34 -14.29 -0.14 5.47
CA GLU A 34 -14.12 -0.93 4.24
C GLU A 34 -13.99 -0.06 2.97
N ARG A 35 -14.23 1.25 3.07
CA ARG A 35 -14.24 2.17 1.93
C ARG A 35 -12.97 3.01 1.84
N LEU A 36 -11.83 2.52 2.36
CA LEU A 36 -10.53 3.20 2.26
C LEU A 36 -10.19 3.56 0.81
N ASP A 37 -9.39 4.62 0.67
CA ASP A 37 -8.87 5.05 -0.62
C ASP A 37 -7.50 4.39 -0.88
N TYR A 38 -7.49 3.51 -1.89
CA TYR A 38 -6.32 2.77 -2.37
C TYR A 38 -5.69 3.40 -3.62
N ARG A 39 -6.20 4.54 -4.08
CA ARG A 39 -5.66 5.24 -5.26
C ARG A 39 -4.24 5.72 -5.01
N PRO A 40 -3.42 5.87 -6.06
CA PRO A 40 -2.05 6.34 -5.93
C PRO A 40 -1.97 7.75 -5.34
N ASN A 41 -0.93 7.98 -4.53
CA ASN A 41 -0.48 9.31 -4.09
C ASN A 41 0.09 10.15 -5.26
N LYS A 42 0.58 11.36 -4.97
CA LYS A 42 1.15 12.23 -6.03
C LYS A 42 2.43 11.67 -6.64
N ALA A 43 3.14 10.79 -5.95
CA ALA A 43 4.29 10.06 -6.49
C ALA A 43 3.88 8.85 -7.35
N GLY A 44 2.57 8.59 -7.50
CA GLY A 44 2.06 7.42 -8.23
C GLY A 44 2.06 6.13 -7.40
N GLU A 45 2.38 6.19 -6.11
CA GLU A 45 2.47 5.02 -5.24
C GLU A 45 1.11 4.67 -4.66
N THR A 46 0.69 3.43 -4.80
CA THR A 46 -0.48 2.89 -4.10
C THR A 46 -0.07 2.28 -2.76
N PRO A 47 -1.00 2.13 -1.80
CA PRO A 47 -0.69 1.43 -0.55
C PRO A 47 -0.19 0.00 -0.78
N LEU A 48 -0.75 -0.69 -1.78
CA LEU A 48 -0.29 -2.02 -2.18
C LEU A 48 1.15 -2.00 -2.72
N TYR A 49 1.50 -1.03 -3.56
CA TYR A 49 2.88 -0.85 -4.02
C TYR A 49 3.83 -0.63 -2.84
N LEU A 50 3.45 0.23 -1.88
CA LEU A 50 4.29 0.56 -0.73
C LEU A 50 4.56 -0.64 0.19
N VAL A 51 3.55 -1.46 0.51
CA VAL A 51 3.77 -2.63 1.36
C VAL A 51 4.69 -3.65 0.70
N VAL A 52 4.53 -3.87 -0.62
CA VAL A 52 5.37 -4.82 -1.36
C VAL A 52 6.79 -4.28 -1.54
N HIS A 53 6.93 -3.03 -1.93
CA HIS A 53 8.24 -2.40 -2.13
C HIS A 53 9.09 -2.31 -0.85
N ARG A 54 8.44 -2.32 0.32
CA ARG A 54 9.12 -2.33 1.62
C ARG A 54 9.39 -3.71 2.18
N GLY A 55 9.01 -4.78 1.47
CA GLY A 55 9.14 -6.15 1.98
C GLY A 55 8.25 -6.42 3.20
N SER A 56 7.06 -5.82 3.26
CA SER A 56 6.10 -6.08 4.34
C SER A 56 5.64 -7.54 4.32
N ASP A 57 5.20 -8.03 5.49
CA ASP A 57 4.66 -9.39 5.65
C ASP A 57 3.53 -9.68 4.63
N ALA A 58 3.57 -10.87 4.04
CA ALA A 58 2.57 -11.37 3.10
C ALA A 58 1.13 -11.28 3.64
N ALA A 59 0.95 -11.36 4.96
CA ALA A 59 -0.34 -11.16 5.61
C ALA A 59 -0.92 -9.76 5.33
N VAL A 60 -0.09 -8.72 5.36
CA VAL A 60 -0.49 -7.33 5.09
C VAL A 60 -0.86 -7.15 3.63
N VAL A 61 -0.05 -7.74 2.73
CA VAL A 61 -0.32 -7.75 1.29
C VAL A 61 -1.67 -8.42 1.01
N SER A 62 -1.93 -9.57 1.62
CA SER A 62 -3.20 -10.30 1.49
C SER A 62 -4.38 -9.49 2.00
N GLU A 63 -4.23 -8.82 3.13
CA GLU A 63 -5.28 -7.98 3.70
C GLU A 63 -5.64 -6.79 2.81
N ILE A 64 -4.64 -6.09 2.27
CA ILE A 64 -4.87 -5.00 1.31
C ILE A 64 -5.56 -5.54 0.05
N LEU A 65 -5.14 -6.69 -0.48
CA LEU A 65 -5.75 -7.29 -1.67
C LEU A 65 -7.22 -7.70 -1.45
N LYS A 66 -7.58 -8.19 -0.26
CA LYS A 66 -8.97 -8.55 0.07
C LYS A 66 -9.90 -7.33 0.12
N ASN A 67 -9.39 -6.20 0.60
CA ASN A 67 -10.19 -4.99 0.78
C ASN A 67 -10.10 -4.01 -0.40
N CYS A 68 -9.03 -4.07 -1.19
CA CYS A 68 -8.84 -3.22 -2.36
C CYS A 68 -9.71 -3.72 -3.52
N LYS A 69 -10.90 -3.15 -3.68
CA LYS A 69 -11.82 -3.42 -4.81
C LYS A 69 -11.45 -2.67 -6.09
N SER A 70 -10.32 -1.97 -6.13
CA SER A 70 -9.93 -1.10 -7.23
C SER A 70 -8.72 -1.67 -8.00
N PRO A 71 -8.72 -1.61 -9.35
CA PRO A 71 -7.65 -2.13 -10.19
C PRO A 71 -6.41 -1.21 -10.25
N ALA A 72 -6.31 -0.21 -9.37
CA ALA A 72 -5.16 0.67 -9.31
C ALA A 72 -3.96 -0.08 -8.73
N TYR A 73 -3.33 -0.93 -9.54
CA TYR A 73 -2.05 -1.57 -9.25
C TYR A 73 -0.86 -0.65 -9.59
N GLY A 74 -1.14 0.63 -9.85
CA GLY A 74 -0.15 1.62 -10.25
C GLY A 74 0.91 1.89 -9.18
N GLY A 75 2.07 2.28 -9.67
CA GLY A 75 3.28 2.59 -8.94
C GLY A 75 4.10 3.60 -9.75
N PRO A 76 5.14 4.20 -9.14
CA PRO A 76 5.95 5.24 -9.77
C PRO A 76 6.54 4.80 -11.11
N GLY A 77 6.42 5.65 -12.13
CA GLY A 77 6.97 5.39 -13.46
C GLY A 77 6.33 4.19 -14.17
N GLY A 78 5.04 3.93 -13.94
CA GLY A 78 4.30 2.85 -14.60
C GLY A 78 4.55 1.45 -14.02
N ARG A 79 5.40 1.35 -12.98
CA ARG A 79 5.60 0.10 -12.24
C ARG A 79 4.35 -0.26 -11.46
N THR A 80 4.24 -1.53 -11.08
CA THR A 80 3.15 -2.04 -10.24
C THR A 80 3.71 -2.69 -9.00
N ALA A 81 2.85 -3.06 -8.05
CA ALA A 81 3.27 -3.85 -6.90
C ALA A 81 3.97 -5.16 -7.32
N MET A 82 3.52 -5.81 -8.40
CA MET A 82 4.18 -7.01 -8.93
C MET A 82 5.58 -6.73 -9.47
N HIS A 83 5.77 -5.60 -10.16
CA HIS A 83 7.12 -5.19 -10.57
C HIS A 83 8.04 -5.00 -9.35
N ALA A 84 7.53 -4.41 -8.26
CA ALA A 84 8.28 -4.26 -7.02
C ALA A 84 8.63 -5.63 -6.39
N ALA A 85 7.69 -6.59 -6.35
CA ALA A 85 7.94 -7.93 -5.80
C ALA A 85 9.07 -8.67 -6.53
N VAL A 86 9.12 -8.57 -7.86
CA VAL A 86 10.14 -9.25 -8.68
C VAL A 86 11.49 -8.55 -8.56
N ILE A 87 11.51 -7.22 -8.53
CA ILE A 87 12.77 -6.47 -8.37
C ILE A 87 13.35 -6.71 -6.97
N ASP A 88 12.53 -6.71 -5.92
CA ASP A 88 13.04 -6.85 -4.56
C ASP A 88 13.51 -8.29 -4.26
N SER A 89 12.89 -9.30 -4.88
CA SER A 89 13.38 -10.69 -4.81
C SER A 89 14.70 -10.94 -5.55
N SER A 90 15.18 -9.96 -6.33
CA SER A 90 16.53 -9.99 -6.92
C SER A 90 17.62 -9.46 -5.97
N LYS A 91 17.24 -8.85 -4.84
CA LYS A 91 18.16 -8.58 -3.73
C LYS A 91 18.21 -9.83 -2.86
N GLY A 92 19.09 -10.75 -3.23
CA GLY A 92 19.42 -11.92 -2.41
C GLY A 92 19.94 -11.54 -1.01
N PRO A 93 20.04 -12.52 -0.09
CA PRO A 93 20.40 -12.31 1.31
C PRO A 93 21.74 -11.60 1.51
#